data_AF-A0A381VPS1-F1
#
_entry.id   AF-A0A381VPS1-F1
#
_cell.length_a   1.000
_cell.length_b   1.000
_cell.length_c   1.000
_cell.angle_alpha   90.00
_cell.angle_beta   90.00
_cell.angle_gamma   90.00
#
_symmetry.space_group_name_H-M   'P 1'
#
loop_
_entity.id
_entity.type
_entity.pdbx_description
1 polymer ?
#
loop_
_entity_poly.entity_id
_entity_poly.type
_entity_poly.pdbx_seq_one_letter_code
_entity_poly.pdbx_strand_id
1 'polypeptide(L)'
;MSPFRVLGITKYSSEDEIRIAYKRLLKKHHPDTGDGDRKRLDDIRQAFTDIKKIQSESGSIITVSLNVKVNEEELDAMRGTKTGFRDDIMPDIHYIVTVPKTTRLGDTILVKNIINNTNLKINFLKRT
;
A
#
# COMPACT_ATOMS: atom_id res chain seq x y z
N MET A 1 -12.64 -16.65 12.22
CA MET A 1 -11.76 -17.26 11.17
C MET A 1 -10.42 -16.53 11.22
N SER A 2 -9.28 -17.20 11.06
CA SER A 2 -7.98 -16.50 11.08
C SER A 2 -7.90 -15.51 9.90
N PRO A 3 -7.43 -14.26 10.10
CA PRO A 3 -7.40 -13.27 9.03
C PRO A 3 -6.45 -13.69 7.89
N PHE A 4 -5.36 -14.39 8.20
CA PHE A 4 -4.47 -15.00 7.18
C PHE A 4 -5.22 -16.00 6.29
N ARG A 5 -6.13 -16.80 6.87
CA ARG A 5 -6.94 -17.75 6.09
C ARG A 5 -7.96 -17.05 5.20
N VAL A 6 -8.52 -15.92 5.63
CA VAL A 6 -9.45 -15.12 4.81
C VAL A 6 -8.75 -14.61 3.54
N LEU A 7 -7.50 -14.15 3.67
CA LEU A 7 -6.70 -13.72 2.53
C LEU A 7 -6.04 -14.89 1.74
N GLY A 8 -6.10 -16.12 2.27
CA GLY A 8 -5.50 -17.30 1.65
C GLY A 8 -3.97 -17.30 1.71
N ILE A 9 -3.40 -16.79 2.79
CA ILE A 9 -1.96 -16.63 3.03
C ILE A 9 -1.55 -17.21 4.40
N THR A 10 -0.27 -17.12 4.74
CA THR A 10 0.24 -17.59 6.04
C THR A 10 0.72 -16.41 6.90
N LYS A 11 0.93 -16.66 8.20
CA LYS A 11 1.52 -15.66 9.12
C LYS A 11 2.97 -15.28 8.78
N TYR A 12 3.62 -16.05 7.90
CA TYR A 12 4.98 -15.81 7.44
C TYR A 12 5.03 -15.09 6.08
N SER A 13 3.86 -14.81 5.49
CA SER A 13 3.78 -14.11 4.21
C SER A 13 4.33 -12.69 4.32
N SER A 14 5.05 -12.27 3.29
CA SER A 14 5.61 -10.94 3.20
C SER A 14 4.53 -9.87 3.03
N GLU A 15 4.89 -8.61 3.31
CA GLU A 15 4.00 -7.46 3.11
C GLU A 15 3.45 -7.39 1.68
N ASP A 16 4.31 -7.62 0.68
CA ASP A 16 3.89 -7.60 -0.73
C ASP A 16 2.94 -8.76 -1.05
N GLU A 17 3.17 -9.97 -0.52
CA GLU A 17 2.25 -11.11 -0.69
C GLU A 17 0.88 -10.83 -0.07
N ILE A 18 0.84 -10.24 1.12
CA ILE A 18 -0.40 -9.84 1.80
C ILE A 18 -1.17 -8.85 0.91
N ARG A 19 -0.49 -7.82 0.41
CA ARG A 19 -1.07 -6.78 -0.47
C ARG A 19 -1.57 -7.34 -1.80
N ILE A 20 -0.81 -8.23 -2.43
CA ILE A 20 -1.19 -8.90 -3.68
C ILE A 20 -2.43 -9.77 -3.46
N ALA A 21 -2.46 -10.57 -2.40
CA ALA A 21 -3.60 -11.43 -2.08
C ALA A 21 -4.86 -10.60 -1.83
N TYR A 22 -4.75 -9.53 -1.05
CA TYR A 22 -5.83 -8.58 -0.78
C TYR A 22 -6.35 -7.93 -2.07
N LYS A 23 -5.47 -7.38 -2.92
CA LYS A 23 -5.85 -6.77 -4.20
C LYS A 23 -6.58 -7.76 -5.12
N ARG A 24 -6.11 -9.01 -5.19
CA ARG A 24 -6.74 -10.08 -5.99
C ARG A 24 -8.14 -10.39 -5.49
N LEU A 25 -8.33 -10.45 -4.18
CA LEU A 25 -9.63 -10.75 -3.56
C LEU A 25 -10.61 -9.59 -3.70
N LEU A 26 -10.15 -8.33 -3.56
CA LEU A 26 -10.98 -7.15 -3.84
C LEU A 26 -11.50 -7.15 -5.27
N LYS A 27 -10.63 -7.43 -6.25
CA LYS A 27 -11.05 -7.51 -7.66
C LYS A 27 -12.04 -8.64 -7.90
N LYS A 28 -11.84 -9.80 -7.26
CA LYS A 28 -12.70 -10.98 -7.43
C LYS A 28 -14.11 -10.77 -6.87
N HIS A 29 -14.23 -10.05 -5.75
CA HIS A 29 -15.49 -9.85 -5.04
C HIS A 29 -16.06 -8.43 -5.21
N HIS A 30 -15.55 -7.66 -6.16
CA HIS A 30 -16.03 -6.30 -6.41
C HIS A 30 -17.51 -6.33 -6.84
N PRO A 31 -18.37 -5.41 -6.38
CA PRO A 31 -19.78 -5.38 -6.79
C PRO A 31 -19.98 -5.36 -8.31
N ASP A 32 -19.04 -4.76 -9.04
CA ASP A 32 -19.11 -4.62 -10.50
C ASP A 32 -18.76 -5.91 -11.27
N THR A 33 -18.28 -6.98 -10.63
CA THR A 33 -17.96 -8.23 -11.32
C THR A 33 -19.16 -9.16 -11.54
N GLY A 34 -20.39 -8.70 -11.27
CA GLY A 34 -21.63 -9.48 -11.41
C GLY A 34 -21.86 -10.48 -10.28
N ASP A 35 -20.80 -11.15 -9.81
CA ASP A 35 -20.78 -12.09 -8.67
C ASP A 35 -20.26 -11.44 -7.37
N GLY A 36 -20.41 -10.12 -7.24
CA GLY A 36 -19.88 -9.36 -6.11
C GLY A 36 -20.55 -9.73 -4.79
N ASP A 37 -19.73 -10.10 -3.80
CA ASP A 37 -20.20 -10.43 -2.45
C ASP A 37 -19.68 -9.37 -1.48
N ARG A 38 -20.57 -8.45 -1.10
CA ARG A 38 -20.24 -7.35 -0.16
C ARG A 38 -19.76 -7.86 1.18
N LYS A 39 -20.35 -8.95 1.69
CA LYS A 39 -19.98 -9.52 2.98
C LYS A 39 -18.57 -10.09 2.93
N ARG A 40 -18.24 -10.82 1.85
CA ARG A 40 -16.86 -11.27 1.59
C ARG A 40 -15.90 -10.09 1.50
N LEU A 41 -16.27 -9.03 0.78
CA LEU A 41 -15.44 -7.84 0.61
C LEU A 41 -15.10 -7.20 1.97
N ASP A 42 -16.09 -7.11 2.86
CA ASP A 42 -15.90 -6.57 4.20
C ASP A 42 -15.05 -7.50 5.08
N ASP A 43 -15.26 -8.81 5.01
CA ASP A 43 -14.39 -9.80 5.68
C ASP A 43 -12.94 -9.69 5.20
N ILE A 44 -12.72 -9.47 3.91
CA ILE A 44 -11.40 -9.29 3.29
C ILE A 44 -10.73 -8.00 3.81
N ARG A 45 -11.48 -6.89 3.89
CA ARG A 45 -11.00 -5.60 4.44
C ARG A 45 -10.65 -5.72 5.93
N GLN A 46 -11.51 -6.37 6.70
CA GLN A 46 -11.27 -6.57 8.13
C GLN A 46 -10.03 -7.46 8.35
N ALA A 47 -9.93 -8.57 7.61
CA ALA A 47 -8.78 -9.46 7.72
C ALA A 47 -7.46 -8.78 7.40
N PHE A 48 -7.42 -7.93 6.38
CA PHE A 48 -6.23 -7.15 6.06
C PHE A 48 -5.86 -6.19 7.20
N THR A 49 -6.84 -5.47 7.75
CA THR A 49 -6.65 -4.55 8.88
C THR A 49 -6.13 -5.28 10.12
N ASP A 50 -6.69 -6.45 10.43
CA ASP A 50 -6.25 -7.27 11.56
C ASP A 50 -4.81 -7.75 11.38
N ILE A 51 -4.42 -8.17 10.17
CA ILE A 51 -3.04 -8.57 9.87
C ILE A 51 -2.08 -7.41 10.08
N LYS A 52 -2.45 -6.20 9.62
CA LYS A 52 -1.65 -4.99 9.83
C LYS A 52 -1.43 -4.68 11.30
N LYS A 53 -2.49 -4.80 12.10
CA LYS A 53 -2.43 -4.61 13.55
C LYS A 53 -1.47 -5.63 14.19
N ILE A 54 -1.64 -6.92 13.88
CA ILE A 54 -0.77 -8.01 14.37
C ILE A 54 0.71 -7.75 14.03
N GLN A 55 1.00 -7.34 12.79
CA GLN A 55 2.38 -7.04 12.39
C GLN A 55 2.95 -5.84 13.15
N SER A 56 2.16 -4.77 13.33
CA SER A 56 2.59 -3.60 14.09
C SER A 56 2.84 -3.91 15.57
N GLU A 57 2.02 -4.78 16.18
CA GLU A 57 2.15 -5.22 17.58
C GLU A 57 3.33 -6.17 17.78
N SER A 58 3.71 -6.94 16.76
CA SER A 58 4.86 -7.85 16.82
C SER A 58 6.22 -7.14 16.89
N GLY A 59 6.24 -5.80 16.76
CA GLY A 59 7.47 -5.00 16.73
C GLY A 59 8.25 -5.09 15.41
N SER A 60 7.78 -5.89 14.45
CA SER A 60 8.42 -6.05 13.14
C SER A 60 8.39 -4.75 12.34
N ILE A 61 9.52 -4.41 11.70
CA ILE A 61 9.56 -3.28 10.76
C ILE A 61 8.89 -3.70 9.45
N ILE A 62 7.79 -3.04 9.10
CA ILE A 62 7.05 -3.29 7.85
C ILE A 62 7.52 -2.27 6.81
N THR A 63 7.73 -2.67 5.56
CA THR A 63 8.00 -1.70 4.48
C THR A 63 6.90 -1.76 3.44
N VAL A 64 6.14 -0.67 3.32
CA VAL A 64 5.10 -0.50 2.30
C VAL A 64 5.73 0.11 1.06
N SER A 65 5.56 -0.52 -0.11
CA SER A 65 6.06 0.00 -1.39
C SER A 65 4.93 0.62 -2.22
N LEU A 66 5.12 1.85 -2.66
CA LEU A 66 4.26 2.59 -3.57
C LEU A 66 4.98 2.88 -4.89
N ASN A 67 4.29 2.65 -6.00
CA ASN A 67 4.78 2.97 -7.34
C ASN A 67 3.99 4.15 -7.87
N VAL A 68 4.64 5.31 -7.95
CA VAL A 68 4.02 6.56 -8.38
C VAL A 68 4.46 6.82 -9.81
N LYS A 69 3.51 6.72 -10.75
CA LYS A 69 3.77 7.01 -12.16
C LYS A 69 3.54 8.49 -12.43
N VAL A 70 4.59 9.21 -12.78
CA VAL A 70 4.57 10.66 -13.06
C VAL A 70 5.43 11.00 -14.28
N ASN A 71 5.18 12.17 -14.86
CA ASN A 71 6.09 12.81 -15.81
C ASN A 71 7.06 13.77 -15.09
N GLU A 72 7.97 14.41 -15.84
CA GLU A 72 8.98 15.29 -15.25
C GLU A 72 8.37 16.59 -14.68
N GLU A 73 7.34 17.14 -15.32
CA GLU A 73 6.65 18.37 -14.86
C GLU A 73 5.91 18.14 -13.54
N GLU A 74 5.20 17.02 -13.43
CA GLU A 74 4.52 16.58 -12.21
C GLU A 74 5.54 16.35 -11.08
N LEU A 75 6.67 15.69 -11.38
CA LEU A 75 7.73 15.50 -10.39
C LEU A 75 8.34 16.82 -9.95
N ASP A 76 8.55 17.77 -10.86
CA ASP A 76 9.07 19.10 -10.54
C ASP A 76 8.17 19.86 -9.57
N ALA A 77 6.86 19.81 -9.80
CA ALA A 77 5.88 20.40 -8.90
C ALA A 77 5.91 19.77 -7.49
N MET A 78 6.29 18.50 -7.36
CA MET A 78 6.40 17.82 -6.07
C MET A 78 7.71 18.12 -5.35
N ARG A 79 8.81 18.35 -6.07
CA ARG A 79 10.14 18.54 -5.48
C ARG A 79 10.17 19.65 -4.43
N GLY A 80 10.65 19.31 -3.23
CA GLY A 80 10.77 20.22 -2.10
C GLY A 80 9.46 20.56 -1.38
N THR A 81 8.34 19.95 -1.79
CA THR A 81 7.02 20.18 -1.18
C THR A 81 6.51 18.94 -0.46
N LYS A 82 5.49 19.13 0.39
CA LYS A 82 4.74 18.02 1.00
C LYS A 82 3.67 17.56 0.02
N THR A 83 3.78 16.33 -0.44
CA THR A 83 2.87 15.73 -1.41
C THR A 83 2.15 14.54 -0.79
N GLY A 84 0.85 14.41 -1.06
CA GLY A 84 0.05 13.26 -0.67
C GLY A 84 0.10 12.17 -1.72
N PHE A 85 0.49 10.96 -1.32
CA PHE A 85 0.49 9.76 -2.15
C PHE A 85 -0.61 8.82 -1.71
N ARG A 86 -1.35 8.28 -2.68
CA ARG A 86 -2.40 7.30 -2.44
C ARG A 86 -1.90 5.92 -2.83
N ASP A 87 -2.41 4.93 -2.12
CA ASP A 87 -2.16 3.53 -2.43
C ASP A 87 -3.24 3.02 -3.40
N ASP A 88 -2.82 2.46 -4.53
CA ASP A 88 -3.74 1.85 -5.51
C ASP A 88 -4.54 0.67 -4.92
N ILE A 89 -4.05 0.09 -3.83
CA ILE A 89 -4.68 -1.04 -3.13
C ILE A 89 -5.60 -0.54 -2.00
N MET A 90 -5.25 0.59 -1.39
CA MET A 90 -5.99 1.21 -0.28
C MET A 90 -6.14 2.71 -0.52
N PRO A 91 -7.08 3.13 -1.39
CA PRO A 91 -7.21 4.52 -1.79
C PRO A 91 -7.58 5.46 -0.64
N ASP A 92 -8.11 4.90 0.45
CA ASP A 92 -8.48 5.61 1.67
C ASP A 92 -7.27 5.97 2.55
N ILE A 93 -6.09 5.41 2.26
CA ILE A 93 -4.85 5.74 2.98
C ILE A 93 -4.04 6.77 2.18
N HIS A 94 -3.83 7.93 2.80
CA HIS A 94 -3.03 9.03 2.24
C HIS A 94 -1.72 9.18 3.01
N TYR A 95 -0.61 8.98 2.32
CA TYR A 95 0.72 9.22 2.85
C TYR A 95 1.19 10.62 2.45
N ILE A 96 1.26 11.54 3.41
CA ILE A 96 1.80 12.88 3.16
C ILE A 96 3.29 12.84 3.46
N VAL A 97 4.13 12.99 2.43
CA VAL A 97 5.60 13.01 2.58
C VAL A 97 6.22 14.17 1.84
N THR A 98 7.36 14.65 2.35
CA THR A 98 8.18 15.63 1.64
C THR A 98 9.01 14.95 0.57
N VAL A 99 8.88 15.39 -0.68
CA VAL A 99 9.74 14.92 -1.77
C VAL A 99 11.05 15.71 -1.77
N PRO A 100 12.24 15.10 -1.63
CA PRO A 100 13.51 15.82 -1.70
C PRO A 100 13.67 16.55 -3.04
N LYS A 101 14.27 17.74 -2.99
CA LYS A 101 14.53 18.56 -4.20
C LYS A 101 15.42 17.86 -5.23
N THR A 102 16.20 16.88 -4.81
CA THR A 102 17.13 16.14 -5.68
C THR A 102 16.51 14.92 -6.36
N THR A 103 15.23 14.63 -6.10
CA THR A 103 14.53 13.44 -6.61
C THR A 103 14.36 13.49 -8.12
N ARG A 104 14.69 12.38 -8.79
CA ARG A 104 14.60 12.19 -10.24
C ARG A 104 13.62 11.07 -10.59
N LEU A 105 13.15 11.04 -11.83
CA LEU A 105 12.44 9.88 -12.36
C LEU A 105 13.34 8.64 -12.30
N GLY A 106 12.80 7.55 -11.78
CA GLY A 106 13.53 6.31 -11.47
C GLY A 106 14.01 6.21 -10.02
N ASP A 107 14.01 7.32 -9.26
CA ASP A 107 14.46 7.29 -7.87
C ASP A 107 13.45 6.60 -6.95
N THR A 108 14.00 6.13 -5.84
CA THR A 108 13.24 5.60 -4.71
C THR A 108 13.50 6.43 -3.48
N ILE A 109 12.43 6.91 -2.84
CA ILE A 109 12.49 7.53 -1.52
C ILE A 109 12.10 6.50 -0.47
N LEU A 110 12.87 6.41 0.61
CA LEU A 110 12.52 5.64 1.80
C LEU A 110 12.24 6.59 2.97
N VAL A 111 10.99 6.67 3.39
CA VAL A 111 10.56 7.40 4.58
C VAL A 111 10.40 6.40 5.72
N LYS A 112 11.21 6.52 6.77
CA LYS A 112 11.19 5.58 7.88
C LYS A 112 10.18 5.97 8.96
N ASN A 113 9.64 4.98 9.66
CA ASN A 113 8.78 5.16 10.84
C ASN A 113 7.60 6.11 10.61
N ILE A 114 6.92 5.98 9.47
CA ILE A 114 5.76 6.81 9.16
C ILE A 114 4.59 6.56 10.13
N ILE A 115 4.38 5.29 10.53
CA ILE A 115 3.36 4.84 11.50
C ILE A 115 3.85 3.52 12.10
N ASN A 116 3.88 3.36 13.44
CA ASN A 116 4.12 2.08 14.15
C ASN A 116 5.10 1.12 13.46
N ASN A 117 6.41 1.43 13.45
CA ASN A 117 7.48 0.64 12.80
C ASN A 117 7.28 0.37 11.30
N THR A 118 6.47 1.18 10.61
CA THR A 118 6.29 1.07 9.16
C THR A 118 7.18 2.08 8.44
N ASN A 119 7.96 1.60 7.49
CA ASN A 119 8.66 2.38 6.49
C ASN A 119 7.81 2.47 5.22
N LEU A 120 7.90 3.60 4.53
CA LEU A 120 7.28 3.83 3.24
C LEU A 120 8.36 3.97 2.18
N LYS A 121 8.34 3.10 1.18
CA LYS A 121 9.18 3.13 0.01
C LYS A 121 8.36 3.67 -1.17
N ILE A 122 8.75 4.79 -1.75
CA ILE A 122 8.05 5.41 -2.89
C ILE A 122 8.98 5.37 -4.10
N ASN A 123 8.58 4.64 -5.13
CA ASN A 123 9.30 4.54 -6.40
C ASN A 123 8.66 5.49 -7.42
N PHE A 124 9.42 6.47 -7.90
CA PHE A 124 8.95 7.40 -8.93
C PHE A 124 9.22 6.81 -10.30
N LEU A 125 8.19 6.29 -10.94
CA LEU A 125 8.29 5.65 -12.23
C LEU A 125 7.89 6.64 -13.33
N LYS A 126 8.60 6.60 -14.46
CA LYS A 126 8.20 7.36 -15.64
C LYS A 126 6.87 6.82 -16.15
N ARG A 127 5.91 7.72 -16.37
CA ARG A 127 4.67 7.40 -17.09
C ARG A 127 5.01 7.13 -18.56
N THR A 128 4.98 5.85 -18.96
CA THR A 128 4.99 5.40 -20.36
C THR A 128 3.69 5.74 -21.06
#